data_AF-A0A139IN62-F1
#
_entry.id   AF-A0A139IN62-F1
#
_cell.length_a   1.000
_cell.length_b   1.000
_cell.length_c   1.000
_cell.angle_alpha   90.00
_cell.angle_beta   90.00
_cell.angle_gamma   90.00
#
_symmetry.space_group_name_H-M   'P 1'
#
loop_
_entity.id
_entity.type
_entity.pdbx_description
1 polymer ?
#
loop_
_entity_poly.entity_id
_entity_poly.type
_entity_poly.pdbx_seq_one_letter_code
_entity_poly.pdbx_strand_id
1 'polypeptide(L)'
;MAPAGDLADCVGKLSIKRFSEKECRDAINGQVIPTALGLPRTIRGIRHYDAFATELRKAAPGFTRALNTRDIMSNRILVIDPAEEIPHCMWHPQTVLQKRPTDSWSSGIPR
;
A
#
# COMPACT_ATOMS: atom_id res chain seq x y z
N MET A 1 9.84 11.78 10.22
CA MET A 1 9.09 11.28 11.38
C MET A 1 7.63 11.69 11.16
N ALA A 2 6.76 10.82 10.66
CA ALA A 2 5.35 11.16 10.47
C ALA A 2 4.65 11.19 11.85
N PRO A 3 3.78 12.16 12.14
CA PRO A 3 3.06 12.21 13.40
C PRO A 3 2.11 11.01 13.46
N ALA A 4 2.20 10.21 14.52
CA ALA A 4 1.22 9.18 14.79
C ALA A 4 -0.14 9.85 15.01
N GLY A 5 -0.98 9.88 13.98
CA GLY A 5 -2.38 10.26 14.14
C GLY A 5 -3.01 9.32 15.16
N ASP A 6 -3.71 9.89 16.14
CA ASP A 6 -4.37 9.11 17.19
C ASP A 6 -5.22 8.01 16.57
N LEU A 7 -5.02 6.76 16.98
CA LEU A 7 -5.73 5.60 16.43
C LEU A 7 -7.25 5.79 16.47
N ALA A 8 -7.74 6.50 17.50
CA ALA A 8 -9.14 6.87 17.67
C ALA A 8 -9.67 7.77 16.53
N ASP A 9 -8.86 8.71 16.04
CA ASP A 9 -9.20 9.57 14.90
C ASP A 9 -9.29 8.75 13.60
N CYS A 10 -8.38 7.79 13.41
CA CYS A 10 -8.42 6.87 12.27
C CYS A 10 -9.68 5.99 12.27
N VAL A 11 -10.11 5.50 13.43
CA VAL A 11 -11.32 4.68 13.56
C VAL A 11 -12.58 5.51 13.26
N GLY A 12 -12.67 6.74 13.74
CA GLY A 12 -13.80 7.64 13.44
C GLY A 12 -13.95 7.92 11.93
N LYS A 13 -12.82 8.04 11.22
CA LYS A 13 -12.77 8.25 9.76
C LYS A 13 -13.28 7.06 8.93
N LEU A 14 -13.36 5.86 9.50
CA LEU A 14 -13.90 4.67 8.81
C LEU A 14 -15.40 4.79 8.53
N SER A 15 -16.14 5.51 9.38
CA SER A 15 -17.60 5.66 9.27
C SER A 15 -18.03 6.77 8.31
N ILE A 16 -17.09 7.57 7.79
CA ILE A 16 -17.37 8.70 6.90
C ILE A 16 -17.68 8.17 5.49
N LYS A 17 -18.89 8.46 4.99
CA LYS A 17 -19.36 8.01 3.66
C LYS A 17 -19.05 8.99 2.52
N ARG A 18 -18.87 10.28 2.82
CA ARG A 18 -18.62 11.32 1.81
C ARG A 18 -17.13 11.32 1.46
N PHE A 19 -16.81 11.10 0.19
CA PHE A 19 -15.43 11.09 -0.30
C PHE A 19 -15.22 12.13 -1.40
N SER A 20 -14.00 12.65 -1.50
CA SER A 20 -13.54 13.51 -2.59
C SER A 20 -12.88 12.66 -3.68
N GLU A 21 -13.16 12.96 -4.95
CA GLU A 21 -12.52 12.26 -6.08
C GLU A 21 -11.00 12.46 -6.08
N LYS A 22 -10.56 13.68 -5.78
CA LYS A 22 -9.14 14.02 -5.69
C LYS A 22 -8.44 13.20 -4.60
N GLU A 23 -9.01 13.17 -3.39
CA GLU A 23 -8.44 12.37 -2.29
C GLU A 23 -8.40 10.88 -2.63
N CYS A 24 -9.42 10.35 -3.31
CA CYS A 24 -9.41 8.96 -3.77
C CYS A 24 -8.26 8.68 -4.74
N ARG A 25 -8.01 9.59 -5.69
CA ARG A 25 -6.93 9.45 -6.66
C ARG A 25 -5.56 9.53 -5.98
N ASP A 26 -5.40 10.49 -5.08
CA ASP A 26 -4.17 10.69 -4.31
C ASP A 26 -3.89 9.49 -3.39
N ALA A 27 -4.93 8.90 -2.80
CA ALA A 27 -4.82 7.68 -1.99
C ALA A 27 -4.42 6.44 -2.80
N ILE A 28 -4.96 6.28 -4.02
CA ILE A 28 -4.56 5.19 -4.92
C ILE A 28 -3.07 5.30 -5.27
N ASN A 29 -2.56 6.53 -5.41
CA ASN A 29 -1.17 6.84 -5.74
C ASN A 29 -0.25 6.95 -4.51
N GLY A 30 -0.73 6.55 -3.32
CA GLY A 30 0.06 6.54 -2.09
C GLY A 30 0.53 7.92 -1.62
N GLN A 31 -0.17 8.99 -2.00
CA GLN A 31 0.21 10.37 -1.68
C GLN A 31 -0.44 10.89 -0.40
N VAL A 32 -1.73 10.57 -0.20
CA VAL A 32 -2.55 11.11 0.90
C VAL A 32 -3.42 10.02 1.49
N ILE A 33 -3.57 10.02 2.82
CA ILE A 33 -4.55 9.21 3.51
C ILE A 33 -5.90 9.94 3.45
N PRO A 34 -6.93 9.38 2.82
CA PRO A 34 -8.19 10.09 2.60
C PRO A 34 -8.95 10.28 3.91
N THR A 35 -9.71 11.37 3.99
CA THR A 35 -10.53 11.67 5.19
C THR A 35 -11.58 10.60 5.42
N ALA A 36 -12.16 10.06 4.34
CA ALA A 36 -13.06 8.92 4.38
C ALA A 36 -12.29 7.61 4.13
N LEU A 37 -11.95 6.92 5.21
CA LEU A 37 -11.11 5.72 5.18
C LEU A 37 -11.86 4.44 4.77
N GLY A 38 -13.19 4.46 4.70
CA GLY A 38 -14.04 3.27 4.48
C GLY A 38 -13.97 2.62 3.09
N LEU A 39 -12.87 2.73 2.35
CA LEU A 39 -12.79 2.39 0.93
C LEU A 39 -11.57 1.53 0.54
N PRO A 40 -11.68 0.65 -0.48
CA PRO A 40 -10.58 -0.18 -0.98
C PRO A 40 -9.40 0.60 -1.62
N ARG A 41 -9.51 1.93 -1.75
CA ARG A 41 -8.53 2.80 -2.42
C ARG A 41 -7.24 2.93 -1.58
N THR A 42 -7.37 3.14 -0.28
CA THR A 42 -6.22 3.22 0.64
C THR A 42 -5.46 1.89 0.69
N ILE A 43 -6.19 0.77 0.71
CA ILE A 43 -5.59 -0.59 0.63
C ILE A 43 -4.80 -0.75 -0.67
N ARG A 44 -5.33 -0.27 -1.80
CA ARG A 44 -4.61 -0.28 -3.08
C ARG A 44 -3.32 0.54 -3.00
N GLY A 45 -3.37 1.76 -2.44
CA GLY A 45 -2.18 2.58 -2.19
C GLY A 45 -1.12 1.83 -1.36
N ILE A 46 -1.52 1.23 -0.24
CA ILE A 46 -0.62 0.47 0.64
C ILE A 46 0.13 -0.65 -0.10
N ARG A 47 -0.56 -1.36 -1.01
CA ARG A 47 0.06 -2.46 -1.76
C ARG A 47 1.13 -1.99 -2.74
N HIS A 48 0.97 -0.81 -3.33
CA HIS A 48 1.84 -0.32 -4.40
C HIS A 48 2.98 0.58 -3.88
N TYR A 49 2.76 1.30 -2.79
CA TYR A 49 3.70 2.32 -2.32
C TYR A 49 4.27 1.95 -0.96
N ASP A 50 5.59 1.77 -0.91
CA ASP A 50 6.26 1.45 0.35
C ASP A 50 6.16 2.62 1.35
N ALA A 51 6.07 2.31 2.63
CA ALA A 51 5.90 3.27 3.73
C ALA A 51 4.64 4.16 3.70
N PHE A 52 3.73 3.98 2.73
CA PHE A 52 2.45 4.69 2.70
C PHE A 52 1.50 4.20 3.79
N ALA A 53 0.81 5.13 4.45
CA ALA A 53 -0.27 4.86 5.40
C ALA A 53 0.07 3.89 6.54
N THR A 54 1.34 3.89 6.97
CA THR A 54 1.83 3.04 8.08
C THR A 54 1.15 3.33 9.41
N GLU A 55 0.65 4.56 9.61
CA GLU A 55 -0.14 4.98 10.77
C GLU A 55 -1.50 4.27 10.88
N LEU A 56 -2.02 3.70 9.79
CA LEU A 56 -3.29 2.96 9.81
C LEU A 56 -3.16 1.54 10.36
N ARG A 57 -1.96 1.13 10.77
CA ARG A 57 -1.73 -0.17 11.40
C ARG A 57 -2.56 -0.26 12.69
N LYS A 58 -3.28 -1.37 12.86
CA LYS A 58 -4.24 -1.61 13.96
C LYS A 58 -5.51 -0.76 13.95
N ALA A 59 -5.68 0.16 12.98
CA ALA A 59 -6.91 0.95 12.89
C ALA A 59 -8.09 0.12 12.35
N ALA A 60 -7.82 -0.83 11.46
CA ALA A 60 -8.80 -1.81 11.00
C ALA A 60 -8.09 -3.09 10.51
N PRO A 61 -8.72 -4.27 10.63
CA PRO A 61 -8.12 -5.52 10.18
C PRO A 61 -7.67 -5.48 8.71
N GLY A 62 -8.46 -4.84 7.83
CA GLY A 62 -8.12 -4.70 6.41
C GLY A 62 -6.84 -3.89 6.14
N PHE A 63 -6.57 -2.85 6.94
CA PHE A 63 -5.34 -2.06 6.82
C PHE A 63 -4.15 -2.80 7.38
N THR A 64 -4.29 -3.43 8.56
CA THR A 64 -3.23 -4.24 9.15
C THR A 64 -2.78 -5.34 8.19
N ARG A 65 -3.72 -6.08 7.57
CA ARG A 65 -3.39 -7.08 6.55
C ARG A 65 -2.66 -6.49 5.35
N ALA A 66 -3.14 -5.37 4.83
CA ALA A 66 -2.52 -4.72 3.67
C ALA A 66 -1.08 -4.30 3.96
N LEU A 67 -0.83 -3.73 5.13
CA LEU A 67 0.49 -3.30 5.58
C LEU A 67 1.42 -4.50 5.82
N ASN A 68 0.91 -5.59 6.41
CA ASN A 68 1.69 -6.82 6.60
C ASN A 68 2.03 -7.49 5.26
N THR A 69 1.09 -7.54 4.31
CA THR A 69 1.37 -7.96 2.93
C THR A 69 2.49 -7.11 2.32
N ARG A 70 2.42 -5.77 2.47
CA ARG A 70 3.45 -4.88 1.91
C ARG A 70 4.82 -5.10 2.55
N ASP A 71 4.88 -5.29 3.86
CA ASP A 71 6.13 -5.57 4.56
C ASP A 71 6.79 -6.86 4.06
N ILE A 72 6.03 -7.94 3.87
CA ILE A 72 6.53 -9.18 3.27
C ILE A 72 7.05 -8.95 1.85
N MET A 73 6.31 -8.21 1.03
CA MET A 73 6.73 -7.87 -0.34
C MET A 73 7.99 -7.01 -0.39
N SER A 74 8.28 -6.26 0.68
CA SER A 74 9.50 -5.48 0.88
C SER A 74 10.57 -6.23 1.67
N ASN A 75 10.45 -7.55 1.83
CA ASN A 75 11.37 -8.42 2.56
C ASN A 75 11.58 -8.01 4.04
N ARG A 76 10.57 -7.37 4.65
CA ARG A 76 10.52 -7.07 6.08
C ARG A 76 9.74 -8.19 6.79
N ILE A 77 10.44 -8.93 7.64
CA ILE A 77 9.86 -10.01 8.44
C ILE A 77 9.11 -9.39 9.62
N LEU A 78 7.85 -9.78 9.80
CA LEU A 78 7.02 -9.38 10.93
C LEU A 78 6.66 -10.60 11.78
N VAL A 79 6.52 -10.39 13.09
CA VAL A 79 5.77 -11.32 13.95
C VAL A 79 4.30 -11.00 13.75
N ILE A 80 3.56 -11.92 13.13
CA ILE A 80 2.14 -11.75 12.80
C ILE A 80 1.33 -12.60 13.79
N ASP A 81 0.55 -11.95 14.65
CA ASP A 81 -0.38 -12.58 15.61
C ASP A 81 -1.42 -11.51 16.00
N PRO A 82 -2.75 -11.68 15.81
CA PRO A 82 -3.53 -12.90 15.50
C PRO A 82 -4.02 -13.01 14.04
N ALA A 83 -4.89 -14.00 13.75
CA ALA A 83 -5.40 -14.34 12.41
C ALA A 83 -5.92 -13.16 11.56
N GLU A 84 -6.40 -12.10 12.21
CA GLU A 84 -6.84 -10.86 11.55
C GLU A 84 -5.73 -10.11 10.83
N GLU A 85 -4.47 -10.41 11.17
CA GLU A 85 -3.25 -9.82 10.63
C GLU A 85 -2.62 -10.64 9.49
N ILE A 86 -3.21 -11.81 9.16
CA ILE A 86 -2.71 -12.69 8.10
C ILE A 86 -2.79 -11.95 6.75
N PRO A 87 -1.66 -11.78 6.05
CA PRO A 87 -1.59 -11.14 4.74
C PRO A 87 -2.53 -11.79 3.71
N HIS A 88 -3.20 -10.99 2.89
CA HIS A 88 -3.83 -11.53 1.69
C HIS A 88 -2.77 -11.80 0.62
N CYS A 89 -2.81 -12.97 -0.02
CA CYS A 89 -1.94 -13.32 -1.15
C CYS A 89 -2.37 -12.58 -2.43
N MET A 90 -2.10 -11.27 -2.52
CA MET A 90 -2.13 -10.50 -3.77
C MET A 90 -0.78 -9.82 -3.94
N TRP A 91 0.09 -10.47 -4.70
CA TRP A 91 1.48 -10.07 -4.94
C TRP A 91 1.53 -8.94 -6.00
N HIS A 92 2.02 -7.76 -5.62
CA HIS A 92 2.29 -6.63 -6.54
C HIS A 92 3.76 -6.20 -6.44
N PRO A 93 4.69 -6.98 -7.00
CA PRO A 93 6.11 -6.75 -6.80
C PRO A 93 6.45 -5.35 -7.30
N GLN A 94 7.36 -4.68 -6.60
CA GLN A 94 7.97 -3.47 -7.13
C GLN A 94 8.68 -3.87 -8.42
N THR A 95 8.08 -3.58 -9.56
CA THR A 95 8.76 -3.81 -10.83
C THR A 95 9.93 -2.84 -10.87
N VAL A 96 11.14 -3.36 -11.12
CA VAL A 96 12.26 -2.51 -11.55
C VAL A 96 11.71 -1.65 -12.67
N LEU A 97 11.84 -0.33 -12.53
CA LEU A 97 11.42 0.65 -13.53
C LEU A 97 11.82 0.07 -14.89
N GLN A 98 10.84 -0.29 -15.72
CA GLN A 98 11.11 -0.92 -17.00
C GLN A 98 11.98 0.05 -17.79
N LYS A 99 13.30 -0.18 -17.82
CA LYS A 99 14.16 0.47 -18.79
C LYS A 99 13.58 0.03 -20.13
N ARG A 100 13.00 0.96 -20.88
CA ARG A 100 12.60 0.71 -22.27
C ARG A 100 13.83 0.09 -22.94
N PRO A 101 13.72 -1.08 -23.60
CA PRO A 101 14.79 -1.60 -24.43
C PRO A 101 14.84 -0.74 -25.69
N THR A 102 15.36 0.47 -25.57
CA THR A 102 15.98 1.19 -26.67
C THR A 102 17.44 1.27 -26.26
N ASP A 103 18.17 0.19 -26.54
CA ASP A 103 19.50 0.23 -27.13
C ASP A 103 20.19 -1.13 -26.97
N SER A 104 20.80 -1.56 -28.07
CA SER A 104 21.70 -2.71 -28.24
C SER A 104 21.13 -4.14 -28.13
N TRP A 105 20.23 -4.50 -29.04
CA TRP A 105 20.32 -5.81 -29.71
C TRP A 105 20.90 -5.59 -31.10
N SER A 106 22.20 -5.33 -31.18
CA SER A 106 22.92 -5.26 -32.45
C SER A 106 24.36 -5.69 -32.24
N SER A 107 24.57 -7.00 -32.03
CA SER A 107 25.80 -7.68 -32.44
C SER A 107 25.73 -9.18 -32.14
N GLY A 108 25.45 -9.97 -33.19
CA GLY A 108 26.19 -11.20 -33.47
C GLY A 108 25.67 -12.50 -32.86
N ILE A 109 24.93 -13.27 -33.64
CA ILE A 109 24.97 -14.74 -33.57
C ILE A 109 25.58 -15.20 -34.91
N PRO A 110 26.78 -15.83 -34.92
CA PRO A 110 27.31 -16.42 -36.15
C PRO A 110 26.54 -17.71 -36.48
N ARG A 111 26.36 -17.98 -37.78
CA ARG A 111 25.72 -19.18 -38.32
C ARG A 111 26.59 -20.42 -38.13
#